data_AF-A0A1N7NXK0-F1
#
_entry.id   AF-A0A1N7NXK0-F1
#
_cell.length_a   1.000
_cell.length_b   1.000
_cell.length_c   1.000
_cell.angle_alpha   90.00
_cell.angle_beta   90.00
_cell.angle_gamma   90.00
#
_symmetry.space_group_name_H-M   'P 1'
#
loop_
_entity.id
_entity.type
_entity.pdbx_description
1 polymer ?
#
loop_
_entity_poly.entity_id
_entity_poly.type
_entity_poly.pdbx_seq_one_letter_code
_entity_poly.pdbx_strand_id
1 'polypeptide(L)'
;MRLGFLKKLSDRDRPAATPAAEAAPAPDAPDAIAVIDDADALVVIDLSRLGELMQVLSTDAVRQLILIFLSETEAELPAAPVAPEETAATARRVHKLAGTAAVLGAQRFHAALGTAETALKSGECGPIEAAIADVHRVWAATKARLEMLDLDTGVVT
;
A
#
# COMPACT_ATOMS: atom_id res chain seq x y z
N MET A 1 4.72 4.58 -32.14
CA MET A 1 3.38 5.21 -32.22
C MET A 1 3.27 6.23 -31.11
N ARG A 2 3.13 7.52 -31.46
CA ARG A 2 2.97 8.64 -30.53
C ARG A 2 1.48 8.83 -30.25
N LEU A 3 1.07 8.77 -28.99
CA LEU A 3 -0.26 9.16 -28.54
C LEU A 3 -0.09 10.09 -27.34
N GLY A 4 -0.14 11.39 -27.63
CA GLY A 4 -0.32 12.45 -26.64
C GLY A 4 -1.78 12.86 -26.63
N PHE A 5 -2.43 12.72 -25.47
CA PHE A 5 -3.78 13.18 -25.11
C PHE A 5 -3.77 13.00 -23.57
N LEU A 6 -3.88 13.97 -22.67
CA LEU A 6 -4.61 15.23 -22.63
C LEU A 6 -3.88 16.25 -21.74
N LYS A 7 -3.52 17.39 -22.32
CA LYS A 7 -3.30 18.66 -21.62
C LYS A 7 -4.62 19.42 -21.68
N LYS A 8 -5.07 19.95 -20.54
CA LYS A 8 -6.07 21.01 -20.30
C LYS A 8 -7.22 20.56 -19.40
N LEU A 9 -7.13 20.95 -18.13
CA LEU A 9 -8.23 21.58 -17.42
C LEU A 9 -7.62 22.51 -16.36
N SER A 10 -7.14 23.66 -16.82
CA SER A 10 -7.02 24.84 -15.96
C SER A 10 -8.23 25.73 -16.22
N ASP A 11 -8.60 26.44 -15.17
CA ASP A 11 -9.49 27.59 -15.13
C ASP A 11 -10.95 27.28 -14.77
N ARG A 12 -11.24 27.49 -13.48
CA ARG A 12 -12.48 28.14 -13.01
C ARG A 12 -12.30 28.65 -11.58
N ASP A 13 -11.97 29.93 -11.54
CA ASP A 13 -12.55 30.98 -10.73
C ASP A 13 -12.74 30.83 -9.21
N ARG A 14 -12.15 31.81 -8.54
CA ARG A 14 -12.26 32.20 -7.14
C ARG A 14 -13.39 33.23 -7.02
N PRO A 15 -14.07 33.30 -5.86
CA PRO A 15 -14.22 34.62 -5.25
C PRO A 15 -13.79 34.63 -3.78
N ALA A 16 -13.09 35.69 -3.40
CA ALA A 16 -12.77 36.05 -2.03
C ALA A 16 -13.71 37.17 -1.59
N ALA A 17 -14.30 37.07 -0.38
CA ALA A 17 -14.37 38.15 0.61
C ALA A 17 -15.17 37.71 1.85
N THR A 18 -14.50 37.70 3.01
CA THR A 18 -15.03 37.80 4.39
C THR A 18 -15.10 39.30 4.79
N PRO A 19 -15.76 39.78 5.88
CA PRO A 19 -15.42 39.42 7.28
C PRO A 19 -16.53 39.52 8.40
N ALA A 20 -16.18 38.93 9.58
CA ALA A 20 -16.52 39.28 10.98
C ALA A 20 -17.99 39.16 11.49
N ALA A 21 -18.33 38.75 12.73
CA ALA A 21 -17.63 38.35 13.96
C ALA A 21 -18.62 37.71 14.97
N GLU A 22 -18.06 37.08 16.02
CA GLU A 22 -18.62 36.81 17.38
C GLU A 22 -19.76 35.78 17.54
N ALA A 23 -19.81 34.87 18.52
CA ALA A 23 -19.01 34.61 19.72
C ALA A 23 -19.19 33.14 20.17
N ALA A 24 -18.24 32.62 20.98
CA ALA A 24 -18.26 31.28 21.59
C ALA A 24 -19.39 31.13 22.66
N PRO A 25 -19.76 29.89 23.01
CA PRO A 25 -19.25 29.37 24.29
C PRO A 25 -18.69 27.93 24.22
N ALA A 26 -18.04 27.57 25.33
CA ALA A 26 -17.06 26.52 25.58
C ALA A 26 -17.62 25.07 25.58
N PRO A 27 -16.76 24.04 25.78
CA PRO A 27 -16.94 22.68 25.29
C PRO A 27 -17.55 21.72 26.32
N ASP A 28 -18.48 20.88 25.86
CA ASP A 28 -18.80 19.60 26.48
C ASP A 28 -18.42 18.48 25.50
N ALA A 29 -17.29 17.83 25.79
CA ALA A 29 -17.09 16.43 25.45
C ALA A 29 -18.01 15.59 26.37
N PRO A 30 -18.36 14.32 26.07
CA PRO A 30 -17.63 13.41 25.19
C PRO A 30 -18.54 12.62 24.24
N ASP A 31 -18.10 12.34 23.03
CA ASP A 31 -18.32 10.99 22.53
C ASP A 31 -17.30 10.62 21.46
N ALA A 32 -16.94 9.36 21.52
CA ALA A 32 -15.77 8.73 20.92
C ALA A 32 -15.36 9.32 19.57
N ILE A 33 -14.15 9.90 19.53
CA ILE A 33 -13.30 9.69 18.36
C ILE A 33 -13.18 8.16 18.28
N ALA A 34 -13.96 7.56 17.39
CA ALA A 34 -13.65 6.24 16.91
C ALA A 34 -12.24 6.36 16.35
N VAL A 35 -11.27 5.95 17.16
CA VAL A 35 -9.95 5.56 16.68
C VAL A 35 -10.26 4.34 15.83
N ILE A 36 -10.66 4.58 14.59
CA ILE A 36 -10.52 3.59 13.54
C ILE A 36 -9.03 3.33 13.57
N ASP A 37 -8.66 2.13 14.00
CA ASP A 37 -7.28 1.71 14.08
C ASP A 37 -6.66 1.98 12.70
N ASP A 38 -5.78 2.99 12.61
CA ASP A 38 -5.13 3.39 11.37
C ASP A 38 -4.44 2.16 10.73
N ALA A 39 -4.06 1.17 11.57
CA ALA A 39 -3.55 -0.13 11.16
C ALA A 39 -4.51 -0.95 10.27
N ASP A 40 -5.83 -0.89 10.51
CA ASP A 40 -6.81 -1.64 9.72
C ASP A 40 -7.08 -0.95 8.37
N ALA A 41 -6.97 0.39 8.33
CA ALA A 41 -6.97 1.16 7.07
C ALA A 41 -5.69 0.98 6.24
N LEU A 42 -4.58 0.63 6.89
CA LEU A 42 -3.29 0.34 6.26
C LEU A 42 -3.27 -1.04 5.58
N VAL A 43 -4.21 -1.93 5.89
CA VAL A 43 -4.20 -3.32 5.39
C VAL A 43 -5.49 -3.65 4.66
N VAL A 44 -5.36 -3.84 3.34
CA VAL A 44 -6.43 -4.38 2.50
C VAL A 44 -5.91 -5.63 1.82
N ILE A 45 -6.21 -6.79 2.40
CA ILE A 45 -6.13 -8.08 1.71
C ILE A 45 -7.47 -8.33 1.07
N ASP A 46 -7.49 -8.44 -0.26
CA ASP A 46 -8.67 -8.77 -1.02
C ASP A 46 -9.00 -10.27 -0.86
N LEU A 47 -9.89 -10.57 0.10
CA LEU A 47 -10.32 -11.94 0.37
C LEU A 47 -11.12 -12.55 -0.79
N SER A 48 -11.76 -11.72 -1.63
CA SER A 48 -12.43 -12.21 -2.84
C SER A 48 -11.40 -12.75 -3.82
N ARG A 49 -10.29 -12.02 -4.01
CA ARG A 49 -9.16 -12.47 -4.84
C ARG A 49 -8.54 -13.75 -4.30
N LEU A 50 -8.40 -13.88 -2.99
CA LEU A 50 -7.89 -15.09 -2.37
C LEU A 50 -8.85 -16.28 -2.55
N GLY A 51 -10.16 -16.03 -2.44
CA GLY A 51 -11.20 -17.00 -2.74
C GLY A 51 -11.16 -17.48 -4.20
N GLU A 52 -10.97 -16.58 -5.17
CA GLU A 52 -10.75 -16.94 -6.57
C GLU A 52 -9.52 -17.85 -6.74
N LEU A 53 -8.42 -17.53 -6.04
CA LEU A 53 -7.20 -18.33 -6.09
C LEU A 53 -7.42 -19.74 -5.53
N MET A 54 -8.19 -19.87 -4.44
CA MET A 54 -8.58 -21.15 -3.83
C MET A 54 -9.58 -21.97 -4.67
N GLN A 55 -10.25 -21.37 -5.66
CA GLN A 55 -11.04 -22.13 -6.63
C GLN A 55 -10.17 -22.85 -7.68
N VAL A 56 -8.94 -22.36 -7.89
CA VAL A 56 -8.00 -22.90 -8.88
C VAL A 56 -6.90 -23.75 -8.22
N LEU A 57 -6.47 -23.36 -7.02
CA LEU A 57 -5.42 -24.01 -6.24
C LEU A 57 -6.00 -24.67 -5.00
N SER A 58 -5.37 -25.74 -4.51
CA SER A 58 -5.72 -26.29 -3.19
C SER A 58 -5.38 -25.30 -2.07
N THR A 59 -6.06 -25.43 -0.93
CA THR A 59 -5.77 -24.64 0.28
C THR A 59 -4.30 -24.74 0.68
N ASP A 60 -3.70 -25.93 0.60
CA ASP A 60 -2.27 -26.14 0.88
C ASP A 60 -1.36 -25.36 -0.09
N ALA A 61 -1.70 -25.33 -1.38
CA ALA A 61 -0.94 -24.58 -2.37
C ALA A 61 -1.03 -23.06 -2.12
N VAL A 62 -2.20 -22.54 -1.75
CA VAL A 62 -2.36 -21.14 -1.35
C VAL A 62 -1.58 -20.82 -0.07
N ARG A 63 -1.61 -21.71 0.92
CA ARG A 63 -0.82 -21.58 2.16
C ARG A 63 0.67 -21.51 1.87
N GLN A 64 1.17 -22.41 1.00
CA GLN A 64 2.57 -22.39 0.57
C GLN A 64 2.91 -21.10 -0.18
N LEU A 65 2.02 -20.60 -1.04
CA LEU A 65 2.22 -19.34 -1.75
C LEU A 65 2.34 -18.15 -0.79
N ILE A 66 1.51 -18.09 0.26
CA ILE A 66 1.62 -17.08 1.33
C ILE A 66 2.96 -17.21 2.06
N LEU A 67 3.38 -18.42 2.46
CA LEU A 67 4.65 -18.63 3.16
C LEU A 67 5.86 -18.22 2.31
N ILE A 68 5.85 -18.57 1.01
CA ILE A 68 6.88 -18.15 0.06
C ILE A 68 6.88 -16.62 -0.05
N PHE A 69 5.72 -15.99 -0.17
CA PHE A 69 5.62 -14.54 -0.25
C PHE A 69 6.14 -13.84 1.01
N LEU A 70 5.82 -14.34 2.20
CA LEU A 70 6.34 -13.83 3.47
C LEU A 70 7.88 -13.91 3.50
N SER A 71 8.43 -15.08 3.18
CA SER A 71 9.88 -15.33 3.17
C SER A 71 10.63 -14.51 2.12
N GLU A 72 10.15 -14.49 0.88
CA GLU A 72 10.76 -13.71 -0.20
C GLU A 72 10.71 -12.21 0.10
N THR A 73 9.60 -11.71 0.63
CA THR A 73 9.48 -10.29 0.97
C THR A 73 10.46 -9.93 2.08
N GLU A 74 10.55 -10.72 3.17
CA GLU A 74 11.54 -10.46 4.22
C GLU A 74 12.99 -10.43 3.71
N ALA A 75 13.32 -11.31 2.76
CA ALA A 75 14.67 -11.40 2.20
C ALA A 75 15.01 -10.28 1.21
N GLU A 76 14.02 -9.80 0.44
CA GLU A 76 14.25 -8.93 -0.71
C GLU A 76 13.75 -7.49 -0.51
N LEU A 77 13.05 -7.19 0.60
CA LEU A 77 12.56 -5.83 0.86
C LEU A 77 13.75 -4.87 1.01
N PRO A 78 13.82 -3.80 0.20
CA PRO A 78 14.96 -2.90 0.26
C PRO A 78 14.95 -2.08 1.54
N ALA A 79 16.13 -1.79 2.07
CA ALA A 79 16.33 -0.82 3.14
C ALA A 79 16.83 0.51 2.57
N ALA A 80 16.52 1.60 3.25
CA ALA A 80 17.11 2.90 2.98
C ALA A 80 18.37 3.08 3.85
N PRO A 81 19.38 3.85 3.38
CA PRO A 81 19.46 4.51 2.07
C PRO A 81 19.79 3.51 0.94
N VAL A 82 19.37 3.82 -0.29
CA VAL A 82 19.72 3.06 -1.50
C VAL A 82 20.79 3.83 -2.28
N ALA A 83 21.90 3.17 -2.62
CA ALA A 83 22.96 3.81 -3.39
C ALA A 83 22.47 4.15 -4.83
N PRO A 84 22.90 5.28 -5.42
CA PRO A 84 22.47 5.68 -6.77
C PRO A 84 22.65 4.58 -7.84
N GLU A 85 23.76 3.85 -7.79
CA GLU A 85 24.08 2.73 -8.68
C GLU A 85 23.19 1.49 -8.49
N GLU A 86 22.58 1.35 -7.31
CA GLU A 86 21.71 0.22 -6.95
C GLU A 86 20.23 0.50 -7.24
N THR A 87 19.85 1.75 -7.50
CA THR A 87 18.45 2.17 -7.72
C THR A 87 17.74 1.32 -8.77
N ALA A 88 18.39 1.05 -9.91
CA ALA A 88 17.82 0.26 -11.00
C ALA A 88 17.65 -1.23 -10.64
N ALA A 89 18.60 -1.81 -9.89
CA ALA A 89 18.49 -3.18 -9.41
C ALA A 89 17.40 -3.30 -8.34
N THR A 90 17.31 -2.32 -7.46
CA THR A 90 16.29 -2.23 -6.41
C THR A 90 14.90 -2.06 -7.00
N ALA A 91 14.71 -1.23 -8.02
CA ALA A 91 13.43 -1.09 -8.72
C ALA A 91 12.94 -2.43 -9.29
N ARG A 92 13.84 -3.26 -9.85
CA ARG A 92 13.49 -4.60 -10.35
C ARG A 92 13.05 -5.55 -9.24
N ARG A 93 13.71 -5.52 -8.07
CA ARG A 93 13.31 -6.32 -6.91
C ARG A 93 11.92 -5.91 -6.40
N VAL A 94 11.69 -4.60 -6.23
CA VAL A 94 10.40 -4.03 -5.83
C VAL A 94 9.29 -4.42 -6.82
N HIS A 95 9.58 -4.37 -8.13
CA HIS A 95 8.63 -4.79 -9.16
C HIS A 95 8.23 -6.28 -9.04
N LYS A 96 9.21 -7.17 -8.78
CA LYS A 96 8.93 -8.61 -8.55
C LYS A 96 7.99 -8.79 -7.36
N LEU A 97 8.29 -8.14 -6.22
CA LEU A 97 7.46 -8.19 -5.02
C LEU A 97 6.05 -7.64 -5.26
N ALA A 98 5.94 -6.57 -6.08
CA ALA A 98 4.65 -6.00 -6.44
C ALA A 98 3.78 -7.01 -7.20
N GLY A 99 4.39 -7.81 -8.09
CA GLY A 99 3.70 -8.86 -8.82
C GLY A 99 3.08 -9.92 -7.91
N THR A 100 3.83 -10.44 -6.94
CA THR A 100 3.33 -11.43 -5.97
C THR A 100 2.29 -10.83 -5.02
N ALA A 101 2.48 -9.58 -4.58
CA ALA A 101 1.48 -8.87 -3.78
C ALA A 101 0.13 -8.73 -4.51
N ALA A 102 0.14 -8.49 -5.83
CA ALA A 102 -1.07 -8.40 -6.64
C ALA A 102 -1.79 -9.76 -6.76
N VAL A 103 -1.06 -10.87 -6.86
CA VAL A 103 -1.64 -12.22 -6.90
C VAL A 103 -2.39 -12.55 -5.61
N LEU A 104 -1.82 -12.18 -4.46
CA LEU A 104 -2.39 -12.39 -3.13
C LEU A 104 -3.46 -11.36 -2.73
N GLY A 105 -3.72 -10.36 -3.57
CA GLY A 105 -4.69 -9.31 -3.25
C GLY A 105 -4.22 -8.34 -2.16
N ALA A 106 -2.92 -8.23 -1.89
CA ALA A 106 -2.36 -7.28 -0.92
C ALA A 106 -2.32 -5.86 -1.52
N GLN A 107 -3.49 -5.26 -1.74
CA GLN A 107 -3.68 -4.07 -2.58
C GLN A 107 -2.87 -2.86 -2.10
N ARG A 108 -2.89 -2.58 -0.79
CA ARG A 108 -2.15 -1.46 -0.20
C ARG A 108 -0.65 -1.66 -0.32
N PHE A 109 -0.16 -2.87 -0.06
CA PHE A 109 1.25 -3.19 -0.20
C PHE A 109 1.71 -3.11 -1.66
N HIS A 110 0.90 -3.61 -2.60
CA HIS A 110 1.14 -3.47 -4.03
C HIS A 110 1.27 -1.98 -4.45
N ALA A 111 0.37 -1.12 -3.97
CA ALA A 111 0.42 0.32 -4.25
C ALA A 111 1.66 1.01 -3.65
N ALA A 112 2.05 0.66 -2.42
CA ALA A 112 3.26 1.16 -1.78
C ALA A 112 4.51 0.76 -2.57
N LEU A 113 4.60 -0.51 -3.00
CA LEU A 113 5.68 -0.99 -3.85
C LEU A 113 5.73 -0.26 -5.20
N GLY A 114 4.58 0.00 -5.84
CA GLY A 114 4.53 0.80 -7.07
C GLY A 114 5.02 2.24 -6.90
N THR A 115 4.75 2.84 -5.74
CA THR A 115 5.25 4.17 -5.37
C THR A 115 6.77 4.15 -5.19
N ALA A 116 7.30 3.16 -4.45
CA ALA A 116 8.73 2.97 -4.28
C ALA A 116 9.45 2.68 -5.61
N GLU A 117 8.86 1.86 -6.49
CA GLU A 117 9.41 1.59 -7.82
C GLU A 117 9.51 2.88 -8.65
N THR A 118 8.49 3.74 -8.58
CA THR A 118 8.47 5.04 -9.28
C THR A 118 9.53 5.99 -8.72
N ALA A 119 9.67 6.07 -7.39
CA ALA A 119 10.69 6.88 -6.74
C ALA A 119 12.11 6.41 -7.13
N LEU A 120 12.36 5.09 -7.11
CA LEU A 120 13.64 4.50 -7.52
C LEU A 120 13.99 4.80 -8.98
N LYS A 121 12.99 4.82 -9.87
CA LYS A 121 13.18 5.20 -11.28
C LYS A 121 13.49 6.70 -11.48
N SER A 122 13.03 7.55 -10.57
CA SER A 122 13.32 9.00 -10.61
C SER A 122 14.73 9.35 -10.15
N GLY A 123 15.32 8.54 -9.26
CA GLY A 123 16.67 8.74 -8.73
C GLY A 123 16.78 9.81 -7.63
N GLU A 124 15.67 10.38 -7.17
CA GLU A 124 15.66 11.39 -6.10
C GLU A 124 15.72 10.73 -4.71
N CYS A 125 16.78 10.98 -3.93
CA CYS A 125 17.01 10.30 -2.65
C CYS A 125 15.88 10.50 -1.62
N GLY A 126 15.38 11.73 -1.44
CA GLY A 126 14.33 12.03 -0.47
C GLY A 126 13.02 11.24 -0.72
N PRO A 127 12.46 11.28 -1.94
CA PRO A 127 11.33 10.44 -2.32
C PRO A 127 11.58 8.93 -2.18
N ILE A 128 12.79 8.44 -2.47
CA ILE A 128 13.15 7.03 -2.31
C ILE A 128 13.08 6.62 -0.84
N GLU A 129 13.69 7.38 0.06
CA GLU A 129 13.69 7.07 1.50
C GLU A 129 12.28 7.07 2.09
N ALA A 130 11.48 8.08 1.74
CA ALA A 130 10.09 8.17 2.19
C ALA A 130 9.25 6.99 1.67
N ALA A 131 9.41 6.61 0.39
CA ALA A 131 8.68 5.50 -0.19
C ALA A 131 9.09 4.14 0.37
N ILE A 132 10.39 3.93 0.64
CA ILE A 132 10.87 2.70 1.29
C ILE A 132 10.33 2.60 2.73
N ALA A 133 10.35 3.71 3.49
CA ALA A 133 9.80 3.73 4.83
C ALA A 133 8.30 3.38 4.87
N ASP A 134 7.53 3.87 3.89
CA ASP A 134 6.11 3.53 3.75
C ASP A 134 5.91 2.05 3.38
N VAL A 135 6.72 1.51 2.46
CA VAL A 135 6.72 0.07 2.12
C VAL A 135 6.93 -0.80 3.36
N HIS A 136 7.91 -0.47 4.22
CA HIS A 136 8.14 -1.21 5.47
C HIS A 136 6.97 -1.13 6.45
N ARG A 137 6.35 0.05 6.58
CA ARG A 137 5.17 0.24 7.44
C ARG A 137 4.00 -0.61 6.96
N VAL A 138 3.68 -0.54 5.67
CA VAL A 138 2.58 -1.30 5.08
C VAL A 138 2.89 -2.81 5.09
N TRP A 139 4.15 -3.20 4.91
CA TRP A 139 4.59 -4.59 5.02
C TRP A 139 4.31 -5.17 6.40
N ALA A 140 4.70 -4.48 7.47
CA ALA A 140 4.51 -4.97 8.84
C ALA A 140 3.03 -5.29 9.12
N ALA A 141 2.13 -4.42 8.67
CA ALA A 141 0.69 -4.61 8.83
C ALA A 141 0.16 -5.72 7.91
N THR A 142 0.63 -5.80 6.66
CA THR A 142 0.29 -6.86 5.70
C THR A 142 0.70 -8.24 6.20
N LYS A 143 1.93 -8.37 6.73
CA LYS A 143 2.48 -9.61 7.29
C LYS A 143 1.62 -10.09 8.45
N ALA A 144 1.33 -9.23 9.42
CA ALA A 144 0.50 -9.59 10.57
C ALA A 144 -0.88 -10.12 10.13
N ARG A 145 -1.49 -9.49 9.13
CA ARG A 145 -2.80 -9.93 8.61
C ARG A 145 -2.73 -11.29 7.90
N LEU A 146 -1.67 -11.55 7.12
CA LEU A 146 -1.47 -12.84 6.47
C LEU A 146 -1.16 -13.96 7.47
N GLU A 147 -0.44 -13.67 8.55
CA GLU A 147 -0.15 -14.65 9.62
C GLU A 147 -1.40 -15.01 10.45
N MET A 148 -2.33 -14.06 10.60
CA MET A 148 -3.63 -14.29 11.26
C MET A 148 -4.68 -14.92 10.35
N LEU A 149 -4.38 -15.10 9.07
CA LEU A 149 -5.34 -15.58 8.09
C LEU A 149 -5.59 -17.09 8.28
N ASP A 150 -6.80 -17.43 8.70
CA ASP A 150 -7.25 -18.81 8.71
C ASP A 150 -7.87 -19.17 7.35
N LEU A 151 -7.16 -20.00 6.60
CA LEU A 151 -7.61 -20.50 5.29
C LEU A 151 -8.59 -21.67 5.40
N ASP A 152 -8.71 -22.28 6.58
CA ASP A 152 -9.51 -23.47 6.80
C ASP A 152 -10.96 -23.14 7.12
N THR A 153 -11.25 -21.89 7.51
CA THR A 153 -12.61 -21.49 7.91
C THR A 153 -13.60 -21.43 6.76
N GLY A 154 -13.18 -21.48 5.48
CA GLY A 154 -14.06 -21.56 4.32
C GLY A 154 -15.08 -20.41 4.16
N VAL A 155 -15.09 -19.45 5.07
CA VAL A 155 -16.02 -18.35 5.13
C VAL A 155 -15.25 -17.09 4.74
N VAL A 156 -15.21 -16.87 3.43
CA VAL A 156 -15.06 -15.52 2.87
C VAL A 156 -16.41 -14.83 3.07
N THR A 157 -16.64 -14.27 4.26
CA THR A 157 -17.78 -13.34 4.52
C THR A 157 -17.34 -11.91 4.37
#